data_AF-A0A177R4W7-F1
#
_entry.id   AF-A0A177R4W7-F1
#
_cell.length_a   1.000
_cell.length_b   1.000
_cell.length_c   1.000
_cell.angle_alpha   90.00
_cell.angle_beta   90.00
_cell.angle_gamma   90.00
#
_symmetry.space_group_name_H-M   'P 1'
#
loop_
_entity.id
_entity.type
_entity.pdbx_description
1 polymer ?
#
loop_
_entity_poly.entity_id
_entity_poly.type
_entity_poly.pdbx_seq_one_letter_code
_entity_poly.pdbx_strand_id
1 'polypeptide(L)'
;MKIFRFAALALLAPCAVLANSTDDAKAGGGAVIGNVGMSIDVVGDSTLRNHTGSSHAIEAGFSYAKAKRRQDREAGDQPVVFGGTVFPGAAGDIEWTSNIQLAHVGYRPRFWFGDSQFALEGVIGAGWAGLGLKGEATGLTASERLSNAGGVIGLGGIWRFASSTALQLRFLQFIGGKKEGVTSASSGDISVTHALGKNFQIRGGLGYLTAYSARENADDNLLKSPIRAGGIGLLLGVDLVF
;
A
#
# COMPACT_ATOMS: atom_id res chain seq x y z
N MET A 1 -5.83 -12.55 -29.75
CA MET A 1 -5.35 -12.78 -28.36
C MET A 1 -3.92 -12.29 -28.10
N LYS A 2 -3.46 -11.16 -28.68
CA LYS A 2 -2.09 -10.63 -28.45
C LYS A 2 -2.00 -9.44 -27.49
N ILE A 3 -3.15 -8.90 -27.05
CA ILE A 3 -3.22 -7.66 -26.23
C ILE A 3 -3.15 -7.96 -24.71
N PHE A 4 -3.45 -9.19 -24.28
CA PHE A 4 -3.43 -9.59 -22.87
C PHE A 4 -2.03 -9.79 -22.26
N ARG A 5 -0.98 -9.93 -23.08
CA ARG A 5 0.39 -10.16 -22.58
C ARG A 5 1.11 -8.88 -22.14
N PHE A 6 0.64 -7.70 -22.56
CA PHE A 6 1.24 -6.42 -22.16
C PHE A 6 0.68 -5.86 -20.84
N ALA A 7 -0.57 -6.19 -20.48
CA ALA A 7 -1.18 -5.71 -19.23
C ALA A 7 -0.61 -6.40 -17.97
N ALA A 8 -0.24 -7.68 -18.07
CA ALA A 8 0.35 -8.44 -16.95
C ALA A 8 1.77 -7.96 -16.59
N LEU A 9 2.52 -7.40 -17.54
CA LEU A 9 3.86 -6.88 -17.30
C LEU A 9 3.84 -5.47 -16.69
N ALA A 10 2.81 -4.68 -16.99
CA ALA A 10 2.61 -3.34 -16.40
C ALA A 10 2.15 -3.38 -14.93
N LEU A 11 1.45 -4.45 -14.52
CA LEU A 11 1.02 -4.65 -13.13
C LEU A 11 2.16 -5.06 -12.17
N LEU A 12 3.29 -5.55 -12.70
CA LEU A 12 4.50 -5.87 -11.93
C LEU A 12 5.54 -4.74 -11.95
N ALA A 13 5.30 -3.68 -12.71
CA ALA A 13 6.21 -2.54 -12.85
C ALA A 13 6.31 -1.57 -11.65
N PRO A 14 5.48 -1.56 -10.58
CA PRO A 14 5.74 -0.67 -9.46
C PRO A 14 6.99 -1.07 -8.66
N CYS A 15 7.51 -2.29 -8.84
CA CYS A 15 8.76 -2.72 -8.20
C CYS A 15 10.01 -2.02 -8.76
N ALA A 16 9.94 -1.38 -9.93
CA ALA A 16 11.12 -0.85 -10.63
C ALA A 16 11.45 0.63 -10.32
N VAL A 17 10.61 1.36 -9.59
CA VAL A 17 10.95 2.73 -9.12
C VAL A 17 11.51 2.68 -7.69
N LEU A 18 12.35 1.68 -7.43
CA LEU A 18 13.33 1.68 -6.35
C LEU A 18 14.65 2.24 -6.91
N ALA A 19 14.62 3.47 -7.43
CA ALA A 19 15.84 4.18 -7.77
C ALA A 19 16.65 4.39 -6.47
N ASN A 20 17.80 3.74 -6.40
CA ASN A 20 18.78 3.86 -5.32
C ASN A 20 19.43 5.25 -5.40
N SER A 21 18.91 6.22 -4.66
CA SER A 21 19.76 7.28 -4.11
C SER A 21 20.26 6.85 -2.74
N THR A 22 21.48 7.24 -2.41
CA THR A 22 22.17 7.02 -1.13
C THR A 22 21.64 7.90 0.01
N ASP A 23 20.75 8.85 -0.31
CA ASP A 23 20.38 9.96 0.56
C ASP A 23 19.01 9.75 1.24
N ASP A 24 18.38 8.61 0.98
CA ASP A 24 17.02 8.29 1.44
C ASP A 24 17.02 7.66 2.83
N ALA A 25 16.07 8.08 3.69
CA ALA A 25 15.70 7.30 4.86
C ALA A 25 14.93 6.05 4.41
N LYS A 26 15.59 4.89 4.43
CA LYS A 26 15.04 3.61 3.95
C LYS A 26 14.52 2.80 5.13
N ALA A 27 13.20 2.83 5.34
CA ALA A 27 12.55 2.18 6.46
C ALA A 27 11.66 1.02 6.00
N GLY A 28 12.19 -0.20 5.96
CA GLY A 28 11.35 -1.34 5.59
C GLY A 28 11.98 -2.72 5.60
N GLY A 29 11.16 -3.72 5.91
CA GLY A 29 11.55 -5.13 6.07
C GLY A 29 10.31 -6.04 6.14
N GLY A 30 10.41 -7.12 6.93
CA GLY A 30 9.26 -7.96 7.25
C GLY A 30 8.18 -7.15 7.99
N ALA A 31 6.93 -7.27 7.56
CA ALA A 31 5.81 -6.53 8.13
C ALA A 31 4.61 -7.43 8.46
N VAL A 32 3.83 -6.99 9.44
CA VAL A 32 2.45 -7.46 9.65
C VAL A 32 1.53 -6.41 9.07
N ILE A 33 0.66 -6.84 8.15
CA ILE A 33 -0.23 -5.95 7.41
C ILE A 33 -1.66 -6.30 7.78
N GLY A 34 -2.34 -5.32 8.37
CA GLY A 34 -3.76 -5.38 8.65
C GLY A 34 -4.54 -4.62 7.58
N ASN A 35 -5.65 -5.20 7.12
CA ASN A 35 -6.59 -4.51 6.25
C ASN A 35 -8.03 -4.69 6.72
N VAL A 36 -8.80 -3.60 6.68
CA VAL A 36 -10.25 -3.63 6.90
C VAL A 36 -10.91 -2.93 5.72
N GLY A 37 -11.94 -3.56 5.15
CA GLY A 37 -12.70 -2.99 4.06
C GLY A 37 -14.21 -3.07 4.28
N MET A 38 -14.92 -2.20 3.57
CA MET A 38 -16.36 -2.27 3.38
C MET A 38 -16.71 -1.95 1.94
N SER A 39 -17.72 -2.60 1.39
CA SER A 39 -18.31 -2.20 0.12
C SER A 39 -19.82 -2.26 0.15
N ILE A 40 -20.45 -1.31 -0.53
CA ILE A 40 -21.90 -1.24 -0.71
C ILE A 40 -22.17 -1.36 -2.20
N ASP A 41 -22.92 -2.37 -2.62
CA ASP A 41 -23.30 -2.54 -4.01
C ASP A 41 -24.35 -1.50 -4.42
N VAL A 42 -24.07 -0.82 -5.53
CA VAL A 42 -24.94 0.19 -6.13
C VAL A 42 -25.68 -0.38 -7.34
N VAL A 43 -25.04 -1.31 -8.05
CA VAL A 43 -25.62 -2.02 -9.21
C VAL A 43 -25.14 -3.46 -9.22
N GLY A 44 -26.07 -4.38 -9.49
CA GLY A 44 -25.85 -5.82 -9.39
C GLY A 44 -26.21 -6.34 -8.00
N ASP A 45 -26.35 -7.66 -7.89
CA ASP A 45 -26.48 -8.35 -6.61
C ASP A 45 -25.10 -8.96 -6.36
N SER A 46 -24.41 -8.60 -5.27
CA SER A 46 -23.06 -9.09 -4.98
C SER A 46 -22.97 -9.60 -3.55
N THR A 47 -23.80 -10.61 -3.24
CA THR A 47 -23.50 -11.47 -2.09
C THR A 47 -22.14 -12.14 -2.27
N LEU A 48 -21.34 -12.17 -1.19
CA LEU A 48 -19.98 -12.74 -1.21
C LEU A 48 -19.93 -14.22 -1.59
N ARG A 49 -21.06 -14.91 -1.52
CA ARG A 49 -21.13 -16.36 -1.64
C ARG A 49 -21.49 -16.89 -3.02
N ASN A 50 -21.96 -16.10 -3.99
CA ASN A 50 -22.34 -16.72 -5.27
C ASN A 50 -22.51 -15.90 -6.55
N HIS A 51 -22.14 -14.61 -6.63
CA HIS A 51 -22.41 -13.87 -7.87
C HIS A 51 -21.34 -14.04 -8.94
N THR A 52 -21.79 -14.39 -10.15
CA THR A 52 -21.04 -14.40 -11.43
C THR A 52 -21.42 -13.19 -12.30
N GLY A 53 -22.15 -12.21 -11.75
CA GLY A 53 -22.57 -11.00 -12.45
C GLY A 53 -21.64 -9.83 -12.21
N SER A 54 -21.36 -9.05 -13.26
CA SER A 54 -20.67 -7.76 -13.13
C SER A 54 -21.43 -6.86 -12.15
N SER A 55 -20.69 -6.16 -11.29
CA SER A 55 -21.26 -5.32 -10.25
C SER A 55 -20.52 -4.00 -10.11
N HIS A 56 -21.15 -3.04 -9.46
CA HIS A 56 -20.60 -1.75 -9.16
C HIS A 56 -20.85 -1.45 -7.69
N ALA A 57 -19.81 -1.07 -6.97
CA ALA A 57 -19.89 -0.78 -5.55
C ALA A 57 -19.23 0.56 -5.20
N ILE A 58 -19.61 1.13 -4.07
CA ILE A 58 -18.76 2.08 -3.34
C ILE A 58 -17.95 1.25 -2.35
N GLU A 59 -16.63 1.34 -2.44
CA GLU A 59 -15.71 0.68 -1.53
C GLU A 59 -15.01 1.71 -0.66
N ALA A 60 -14.87 1.39 0.63
CA ALA A 60 -13.95 2.06 1.52
C ALA A 60 -13.01 1.04 2.17
N GLY A 61 -11.77 1.44 2.42
CA GLY A 61 -10.78 0.55 3.02
C GLY A 61 -9.75 1.29 3.85
N PHE A 62 -9.14 0.55 4.75
CA PHE A 62 -8.02 0.99 5.58
C PHE A 62 -6.97 -0.11 5.67
N SER A 63 -5.75 0.22 5.28
CA SER A 63 -4.57 -0.62 5.40
C SER A 63 -3.61 -0.02 6.43
N TYR A 64 -3.03 -0.88 7.26
CA TYR A 64 -1.98 -0.51 8.20
C TYR A 64 -0.84 -1.52 8.13
N ALA A 65 0.39 -1.02 8.13
CA ALA A 65 1.58 -1.84 8.26
C ALA A 65 2.56 -1.20 9.24
N LYS A 66 3.25 -2.05 9.98
CA LYS A 66 4.40 -1.68 10.79
C LYS A 66 5.61 -2.47 10.30
N ALA A 67 6.70 -1.77 10.01
CA ALA A 67 7.95 -2.38 9.57
C ALA A 67 9.13 -1.83 10.37
N LYS A 68 10.16 -2.65 10.48
CA LYS A 68 11.46 -2.27 11.06
C LYS A 68 12.57 -2.60 10.07
N ARG A 69 13.60 -1.76 10.05
CA ARG A 69 14.82 -2.01 9.24
C ARG A 69 16.03 -1.38 9.92
N ARG A 70 17.14 -2.09 9.89
CA ARG A 70 18.47 -1.53 10.16
C ARG A 70 19.04 -1.01 8.86
N GLN A 71 19.48 0.25 8.86
CA GLN A 71 20.24 0.84 7.77
C GLN A 71 21.68 0.95 8.24
N ASP A 72 22.53 0.11 7.67
CA ASP A 72 23.96 0.15 7.97
C ASP A 72 24.57 1.43 7.38
N ARG A 73 25.49 2.03 8.12
CA ARG A 73 26.05 3.36 7.81
C ARG A 73 27.55 3.37 8.01
N GLU A 74 28.27 3.84 7.00
CA GLU A 74 29.73 3.87 6.99
C GLU A 74 30.28 5.29 6.84
N ALA A 75 31.54 5.46 7.22
CA ALA A 75 32.24 6.71 7.01
C ALA A 75 32.33 7.03 5.50
N GLY A 76 31.78 8.18 5.09
CA GLY A 76 31.67 8.57 3.68
C GLY A 76 30.23 8.63 3.17
N ASP A 77 29.28 8.03 3.89
CA ASP A 77 27.87 8.14 3.55
C ASP A 77 27.34 9.57 3.75
N GLN A 78 26.45 10.00 2.84
CA GLN A 78 25.77 11.30 2.94
C GLN A 78 24.92 11.36 4.20
N PRO A 79 24.88 12.51 4.92
CA PRO A 79 24.08 12.63 6.13
C PRO A 79 22.59 12.49 5.83
N VAL A 80 21.86 11.79 6.70
CA VAL A 80 20.39 11.73 6.63
C VAL A 80 19.82 12.83 7.52
N VAL A 81 19.05 13.76 6.93
CA VAL A 81 18.41 14.84 7.69
C VAL A 81 16.93 14.52 7.86
N PHE A 82 16.52 14.25 9.10
CA PHE A 82 15.20 13.73 9.43
C PHE A 82 14.73 14.20 10.82
N GLY A 83 13.46 14.63 10.93
CA GLY A 83 12.87 15.02 12.22
C GLY A 83 13.65 16.09 12.98
N GLY A 84 14.28 17.04 12.27
CA GLY A 84 15.12 18.09 12.86
C GLY A 84 16.50 17.60 13.35
N THR A 85 16.84 16.34 13.13
CA THR A 85 18.12 15.74 13.50
C THR A 85 18.92 15.38 12.26
N VAL A 86 20.24 15.53 12.33
CA VAL A 86 21.17 15.06 11.31
C VAL A 86 21.81 13.78 11.81
N PHE A 87 21.62 12.69 11.07
CA PHE A 87 22.34 11.44 11.28
C PHE A 87 23.58 11.45 10.37
N PRO A 88 24.80 11.68 10.91
CA PRO A 88 26.01 11.74 10.10
C PRO A 88 26.29 10.40 9.40
N GLY A 89 27.16 10.41 8.38
CA GLY A 89 27.65 9.18 7.72
C GLY A 89 28.19 8.16 8.72
N ALA A 90 29.04 8.61 9.64
CA ALA A 90 29.63 7.79 10.69
C ALA A 90 28.76 7.61 11.96
N ALA A 91 27.44 7.78 11.88
CA ALA A 91 26.55 7.66 13.05
C ALA A 91 26.46 6.22 13.62
N GLY A 92 27.05 5.24 12.94
CA GLY A 92 26.72 3.84 13.10
C GLY A 92 25.32 3.54 12.55
N ASP A 93 24.90 2.29 12.70
CA ASP A 93 23.67 1.82 12.06
C ASP A 93 22.43 2.50 12.64
N ILE A 94 21.52 2.89 11.76
CA ILE A 94 20.26 3.55 12.13
C ILE A 94 19.15 2.50 12.15
N GLU A 95 18.47 2.35 13.28
CA GLU A 95 17.26 1.55 13.37
C GLU A 95 16.04 2.40 13.01
N TRP A 96 15.39 2.03 11.91
CA TRP A 96 14.16 2.65 11.45
C TRP A 96 12.94 1.82 11.86
N THR A 97 11.95 2.47 12.46
CA THR A 97 10.60 1.94 12.66
C THR A 97 9.60 2.78 11.87
N SER A 98 8.90 2.17 10.93
CA SER A 98 7.86 2.82 10.12
C SER A 98 6.47 2.29 10.45
N ASN A 99 5.50 3.21 10.45
CA ASN A 99 4.08 2.96 10.54
C ASN A 99 3.42 3.56 9.30
N ILE A 100 2.84 2.74 8.45
CA ILE A 100 2.23 3.18 7.20
C ILE A 100 0.74 2.95 7.28
N GLN A 101 -0.03 3.95 6.89
CA GLN A 101 -1.50 3.94 6.89
C GLN A 101 -1.98 4.39 5.51
N LEU A 102 -2.96 3.68 4.97
CA LEU A 102 -3.60 4.04 3.71
C LEU A 102 -5.10 3.82 3.85
N ALA A 103 -5.88 4.89 3.72
CA ALA A 103 -7.32 4.87 3.71
C ALA A 103 -7.84 5.30 2.34
N HIS A 104 -8.93 4.72 1.88
CA HIS A 104 -9.59 5.13 0.63
C HIS A 104 -11.10 5.02 0.72
N VAL A 105 -11.75 5.80 -0.15
CA VAL A 105 -13.15 5.63 -0.54
C VAL A 105 -13.23 5.84 -2.06
N GLY A 106 -13.91 4.94 -2.76
CA GLY A 106 -13.94 4.99 -4.21
C GLY A 106 -15.02 4.13 -4.84
N TYR A 107 -15.22 4.37 -6.13
CA TYR A 107 -16.08 3.56 -6.96
C TYR A 107 -15.33 2.34 -7.46
N ARG A 108 -15.95 1.16 -7.32
CA ARG A 108 -15.39 -0.14 -7.68
C ARG A 108 -16.27 -0.86 -8.70
N PRO A 109 -15.96 -0.79 -10.00
CA PRO A 109 -16.51 -1.74 -10.97
C PRO A 109 -15.85 -3.12 -10.84
N ARG A 110 -16.65 -4.18 -10.98
CA ARG A 110 -16.21 -5.56 -11.10
C ARG A 110 -16.84 -6.20 -12.34
N PHE A 111 -16.03 -6.88 -13.13
CA PHE A 111 -16.45 -7.54 -14.35
C PHE A 111 -16.09 -9.03 -14.31
N TRP A 112 -17.10 -9.90 -14.50
CA TRP A 112 -16.91 -11.34 -14.65
C TRP A 112 -16.87 -11.73 -16.13
N PHE A 113 -15.98 -12.64 -16.49
CA PHE A 113 -15.86 -13.10 -17.88
C PHE A 113 -16.82 -14.26 -18.15
N GLY A 114 -18.05 -13.96 -18.52
CA GLY A 114 -19.09 -14.97 -18.82
C GLY A 114 -19.31 -15.93 -17.65
N ASP A 115 -19.39 -17.23 -17.93
CA ASP A 115 -19.53 -18.29 -16.90
C ASP A 115 -18.19 -18.63 -16.19
N SER A 116 -17.12 -17.86 -16.42
CA SER A 116 -15.84 -18.15 -15.80
C SER A 116 -15.84 -17.83 -14.31
N GLN A 117 -14.93 -18.50 -13.60
CA GLN A 117 -14.65 -18.23 -12.19
C GLN A 117 -13.70 -17.05 -11.98
N PHE A 118 -13.45 -16.24 -13.01
CA PHE A 118 -12.51 -15.13 -12.98
C PHE A 118 -13.23 -13.78 -13.12
N ALA A 119 -12.81 -12.82 -12.31
CA ALA A 119 -13.25 -11.43 -12.40
C ALA A 119 -12.06 -10.47 -12.35
N LEU A 120 -12.23 -9.31 -12.97
CA LEU A 120 -11.39 -8.14 -12.75
C LEU A 120 -12.18 -7.07 -12.01
N GLU A 121 -11.51 -6.33 -11.15
CA GLU A 121 -12.05 -5.15 -10.51
C GLU A 121 -11.10 -3.96 -10.63
N GLY A 122 -11.67 -2.77 -10.67
CA GLY A 122 -10.93 -1.53 -10.61
C GLY A 122 -11.44 -0.68 -9.45
N VAL A 123 -10.62 0.22 -8.93
CA VAL A 123 -11.05 1.21 -7.93
C VAL A 123 -10.56 2.57 -8.40
N ILE A 124 -11.42 3.59 -8.30
CA ILE A 124 -11.02 4.99 -8.47
C ILE A 124 -11.74 5.85 -7.45
N GLY A 125 -11.03 6.76 -6.81
CA GLY A 125 -11.62 7.61 -5.79
C GLY A 125 -10.63 8.53 -5.10
N ALA A 126 -10.91 8.81 -3.83
CA ALA A 126 -10.09 9.63 -2.98
C ALA A 126 -9.54 8.82 -1.81
N GLY A 127 -8.42 9.26 -1.26
CA GLY A 127 -7.81 8.60 -0.12
C GLY A 127 -6.96 9.51 0.72
N TRP A 128 -6.42 8.91 1.77
CA TRP A 128 -5.51 9.51 2.71
C TRP A 128 -4.37 8.54 2.98
N ALA A 129 -3.14 9.03 2.94
CA ALA A 129 -1.96 8.25 3.28
C ALA A 129 -1.23 8.89 4.46
N GLY A 130 -0.82 8.06 5.41
CA GLY A 130 -0.07 8.44 6.59
C GLY A 130 1.23 7.65 6.70
N LEU A 131 2.29 8.32 7.11
CA LEU A 131 3.60 7.74 7.35
C LEU A 131 4.16 8.28 8.66
N GLY A 132 4.27 7.42 9.67
CA GLY A 132 5.06 7.69 10.87
C GLY A 132 6.42 7.02 10.72
N LEU A 133 7.50 7.75 10.94
CA LEU A 133 8.87 7.21 10.93
C LEU A 133 9.58 7.58 12.24
N LYS A 134 10.33 6.64 12.80
CA LYS A 134 11.24 6.85 13.92
C LYS A 134 12.61 6.29 13.57
N GLY A 135 13.65 7.09 13.73
CA GLY A 135 15.05 6.69 13.55
C GLY A 135 15.79 6.74 14.88
N GLU A 136 16.58 5.72 15.17
CA GLU A 136 17.40 5.61 16.38
C GLU A 136 18.83 5.22 16.00
N ALA A 137 19.82 5.95 16.49
CA ALA A 137 21.24 5.65 16.39
C ALA A 137 21.93 6.00 17.72
N THR A 138 23.22 5.71 17.88
CA THR A 138 23.95 5.95 19.14
C THR A 138 23.87 7.42 19.56
N GLY A 139 23.10 7.72 20.61
CA GLY A 139 22.90 9.07 21.13
C GLY A 139 22.00 9.99 20.29
N LEU A 140 21.38 9.48 19.23
CA LEU A 140 20.51 10.26 18.33
C LEU A 140 19.15 9.59 18.17
N THR A 141 18.07 10.35 18.31
CA THR A 141 16.72 9.88 18.00
C THR A 141 15.91 10.98 17.33
N ALA A 142 15.09 10.59 16.35
CA ALA A 142 14.18 11.50 15.69
C ALA A 142 12.91 10.75 15.31
N SER A 143 11.80 11.48 15.26
CA SER A 143 10.53 10.95 14.79
C SER A 143 9.75 12.00 14.01
N GLU A 144 9.02 11.56 13.00
CA GLU A 144 8.22 12.44 12.17
C GLU A 144 6.94 11.72 11.75
N ARG A 145 5.88 12.50 11.55
CA ARG A 145 4.61 12.02 11.02
C ARG A 145 4.22 12.87 9.82
N LEU A 146 4.09 12.22 8.69
CA LEU A 146 3.66 12.80 7.43
C LEU A 146 2.28 12.25 7.08
N SER A 147 1.46 13.09 6.47
CA SER A 147 0.22 12.62 5.88
C SER A 147 -0.21 13.49 4.72
N ASN A 148 -1.07 12.94 3.87
CA ASN A 148 -1.63 13.69 2.75
C ASN A 148 -2.97 13.09 2.31
N ALA A 149 -3.79 13.91 1.65
CA ALA A 149 -4.98 13.48 0.94
C ALA A 149 -4.74 13.57 -0.57
N GLY A 150 -5.51 12.81 -1.35
CA GLY A 150 -5.27 12.71 -2.78
C GLY A 150 -6.16 11.69 -3.47
N GLY A 151 -5.81 11.40 -4.72
CA GLY A 151 -6.51 10.41 -5.53
C GLY A 151 -6.03 8.99 -5.24
N VAL A 152 -6.92 8.03 -5.40
CA VAL A 152 -6.58 6.61 -5.38
C VAL A 152 -7.03 5.93 -6.66
N ILE A 153 -6.19 5.03 -7.16
CA ILE A 153 -6.53 4.11 -8.24
C ILE A 153 -6.13 2.70 -7.83
N GLY A 154 -6.91 1.71 -8.21
CA GLY A 154 -6.64 0.32 -7.87
C GLY A 154 -7.12 -0.63 -8.95
N LEU A 155 -6.53 -1.81 -8.94
CA LEU A 155 -6.87 -2.91 -9.83
C LEU A 155 -6.82 -4.20 -9.03
N GLY A 156 -7.68 -5.15 -9.37
CA GLY A 156 -7.72 -6.44 -8.73
C GLY A 156 -8.19 -7.54 -9.67
N GLY A 157 -7.83 -8.76 -9.31
CA GLY A 157 -8.29 -9.98 -9.95
C GLY A 157 -8.84 -10.93 -8.90
N ILE A 158 -9.93 -11.61 -9.22
CA ILE A 158 -10.55 -12.60 -8.35
C ILE A 158 -10.65 -13.90 -9.13
N TRP A 159 -10.18 -15.00 -8.54
CA TRP A 159 -10.35 -16.34 -9.06
C TRP A 159 -11.04 -17.22 -8.02
N ARG A 160 -12.30 -17.54 -8.27
CA ARG A 160 -13.08 -18.49 -7.47
C ARG A 160 -12.67 -19.93 -7.77
N PHE A 161 -12.48 -20.72 -6.73
CA PHE A 161 -12.27 -22.16 -6.85
C PHE A 161 -13.19 -22.97 -5.94
N ALA A 162 -13.95 -22.30 -5.06
CA ALA A 162 -15.07 -22.87 -4.33
C ALA A 162 -16.22 -21.84 -4.25
N SER A 163 -17.40 -22.28 -3.80
CA SER A 163 -18.57 -21.40 -3.67
C SER A 163 -18.27 -20.19 -2.79
N SER A 164 -17.57 -20.39 -1.67
CA SER A 164 -17.25 -19.34 -0.68
C SER A 164 -15.77 -19.00 -0.58
N THR A 165 -14.92 -19.45 -1.50
CA THR A 165 -13.47 -19.23 -1.43
C THR A 165 -12.92 -18.78 -2.77
N ALA A 166 -12.09 -17.75 -2.75
CA ALA A 166 -11.42 -17.23 -3.93
C ALA A 166 -9.98 -16.80 -3.63
N LEU A 167 -9.12 -16.90 -4.64
CA LEU A 167 -7.84 -16.22 -4.67
C LEU A 167 -8.08 -14.80 -5.15
N GLN A 168 -7.59 -13.81 -4.42
CA GLN A 168 -7.68 -12.41 -4.78
C GLN A 168 -6.27 -11.83 -4.95
N LEU A 169 -6.12 -11.03 -5.99
CA LEU A 169 -4.98 -10.14 -6.20
C LEU A 169 -5.51 -8.72 -6.12
N ARG A 170 -4.90 -7.86 -5.29
CA ARG A 170 -5.26 -6.44 -5.20
C ARG A 170 -4.03 -5.57 -5.32
N PHE A 171 -4.20 -4.43 -5.96
CA PHE A 171 -3.24 -3.34 -6.00
C PHE A 171 -4.00 -2.03 -5.83
N LEU A 172 -3.47 -1.13 -5.01
CA LEU A 172 -3.98 0.21 -4.79
C LEU A 172 -2.82 1.18 -4.74
N GLN A 173 -2.95 2.29 -5.47
CA GLN A 173 -1.99 3.37 -5.55
C GLN A 173 -2.67 4.67 -5.13
N PHE A 174 -2.09 5.33 -4.14
CA PHE A 174 -2.40 6.68 -3.71
C PHE A 174 -1.44 7.68 -4.35
N ILE A 175 -1.98 8.80 -4.81
CA ILE A 175 -1.24 9.92 -5.40
C ILE A 175 -1.62 11.18 -4.62
N GLY A 176 -0.66 11.75 -3.88
CA GLY A 176 -0.86 12.91 -3.03
C GLY A 176 -1.07 14.20 -3.82
N GLY A 177 -1.94 15.07 -3.32
CA GLY A 177 -2.21 16.38 -3.94
C GLY A 177 -1.18 17.47 -3.60
N LYS A 178 -0.24 17.19 -2.67
CA LYS A 178 0.77 18.14 -2.17
C LYS A 178 2.14 17.48 -2.03
N LYS A 179 3.22 18.28 -2.11
CA LYS A 179 4.60 17.80 -1.99
C LYS A 179 5.14 17.70 -0.55
N GLU A 180 4.50 18.37 0.41
CA GLU A 180 4.99 18.50 1.80
C GLU A 180 4.73 17.28 2.70
N GLY A 181 3.98 16.28 2.23
CA GLY A 181 3.59 15.09 3.00
C GLY A 181 3.93 13.78 2.30
N VAL A 182 3.08 12.77 2.50
CA VAL A 182 3.15 11.54 1.68
C VAL A 182 2.80 11.91 0.24
N THR A 183 3.75 11.71 -0.67
CA THR A 183 3.58 12.02 -2.10
C THR A 183 2.94 10.84 -2.83
N SER A 184 3.30 9.62 -2.46
CA SER A 184 2.65 8.41 -2.97
C SER A 184 2.66 7.32 -1.92
N ALA A 185 1.67 6.43 -1.97
CA ALA A 185 1.63 5.23 -1.18
C ALA A 185 1.01 4.10 -2.00
N SER A 186 1.47 2.87 -1.81
CA SER A 186 0.93 1.73 -2.53
C SER A 186 0.73 0.55 -1.61
N SER A 187 -0.36 -0.17 -1.83
CA SER A 187 -0.61 -1.45 -1.19
C SER A 187 -0.90 -2.48 -2.25
N GLY A 188 -0.40 -3.70 -2.06
CA GLY A 188 -0.83 -4.81 -2.88
C GLY A 188 -0.81 -6.10 -2.10
N ASP A 189 -1.67 -7.03 -2.49
CA ASP A 189 -1.74 -8.34 -1.87
C ASP A 189 -2.15 -9.45 -2.82
N ILE A 190 -1.66 -10.66 -2.52
CA ILE A 190 -2.19 -11.93 -2.99
C ILE A 190 -2.73 -12.68 -1.78
N SER A 191 -4.03 -12.92 -1.76
CA SER A 191 -4.71 -13.47 -0.59
C SER A 191 -5.75 -14.51 -0.95
N VAL A 192 -5.91 -15.49 -0.06
CA VAL A 192 -7.07 -16.38 -0.08
C VAL A 192 -8.15 -15.70 0.74
N THR A 193 -9.31 -15.51 0.12
CA THR A 193 -10.50 -14.92 0.70
C THR A 193 -11.52 -16.02 0.97
N HIS A 194 -12.20 -15.94 2.10
CA HIS A 194 -13.26 -16.87 2.45
C HIS A 194 -14.48 -16.13 3.03
N ALA A 195 -15.65 -16.40 2.46
CA ALA A 195 -16.90 -15.76 2.83
C ALA A 195 -17.58 -16.48 4.03
N LEU A 196 -17.67 -15.79 5.16
CA LEU A 196 -18.43 -16.23 6.34
C LEU A 196 -19.84 -15.62 6.29
N GLY A 197 -20.77 -16.34 5.68
CA GLY A 197 -22.12 -15.83 5.41
C GLY A 197 -22.17 -14.95 4.16
N LYS A 198 -23.19 -14.08 4.08
CA LYS A 198 -23.48 -13.29 2.88
C LYS A 198 -22.67 -11.99 2.78
N ASN A 199 -22.30 -11.42 3.94
CA ASN A 199 -21.86 -10.03 4.05
C ASN A 199 -20.50 -9.86 4.74
N PHE A 200 -19.84 -10.96 5.13
CA PHE A 200 -18.54 -10.93 5.80
C PHE A 200 -17.56 -11.86 5.10
N GLN A 201 -16.34 -11.39 4.86
CA GLN A 201 -15.24 -12.23 4.41
C GLN A 201 -13.99 -11.98 5.25
N ILE A 202 -13.21 -13.04 5.39
CA ILE A 202 -11.84 -12.97 5.91
C ILE A 202 -10.87 -13.19 4.76
N ARG A 203 -9.68 -12.59 4.86
CA ARG A 203 -8.60 -12.83 3.91
C ARG A 203 -7.26 -12.98 4.60
N GLY A 204 -6.47 -13.90 4.09
CA GLY A 204 -5.12 -14.19 4.58
C GLY A 204 -4.17 -14.44 3.41
N GLY A 205 -2.96 -13.91 3.49
CA GLY A 205 -1.98 -14.10 2.43
C GLY A 205 -0.71 -13.30 2.61
N LEU A 206 -0.12 -12.89 1.49
CA LEU A 206 1.06 -12.05 1.44
C LEU A 206 0.70 -10.70 0.84
N GLY A 207 1.21 -9.64 1.44
CA GLY A 207 1.00 -8.30 0.93
C GLY A 207 2.19 -7.39 1.18
N TYR A 208 2.10 -6.20 0.62
CA TYR A 208 3.00 -5.11 0.89
C TYR A 208 2.23 -3.81 1.13
N LEU A 209 2.86 -2.91 1.87
CA LEU A 209 2.42 -1.53 1.99
C LEU A 209 3.67 -0.64 1.96
N THR A 210 3.68 0.35 1.08
CA THR A 210 4.79 1.30 0.94
C THR A 210 4.29 2.74 0.90
N ALA A 211 5.12 3.67 1.34
CA ALA A 211 4.88 5.10 1.30
C ALA A 211 6.17 5.84 0.95
N TYR A 212 6.01 6.92 0.19
CA TYR A 212 7.09 7.77 -0.28
C TYR A 212 6.77 9.24 -0.04
N SER A 213 7.77 10.01 0.36
CA SER A 213 7.71 11.46 0.49
C SER A 213 8.89 12.11 -0.25
N ALA A 214 8.57 12.93 -1.26
CA ALA A 214 9.52 13.63 -2.13
C ALA A 214 9.87 15.06 -1.65
N ARG A 215 9.77 15.30 -0.33
CA ARG A 215 9.80 16.63 0.31
C ARG A 215 11.04 17.49 0.06
N GLU A 216 12.14 16.91 -0.39
CA GLU A 216 13.31 17.68 -0.85
C GLU A 216 12.95 18.63 -2.00
N ASN A 217 11.96 18.27 -2.82
CA ASN A 217 11.55 19.04 -4.01
C ASN A 217 10.50 20.13 -3.72
N ALA A 218 10.26 20.45 -2.44
CA ALA A 218 9.21 21.38 -2.02
C ALA A 218 9.75 22.68 -1.43
N ASP A 219 10.96 22.69 -0.86
CA ASP A 219 11.54 23.88 -0.21
C ASP A 219 13.07 23.87 -0.34
N ASP A 220 13.60 24.71 -1.24
CA ASP A 220 15.04 24.84 -1.50
C ASP A 220 15.84 25.30 -0.25
N ASN A 221 15.15 25.79 0.79
CA ASN A 221 15.76 26.32 2.01
C ASN A 221 15.84 25.30 3.17
N LEU A 222 15.21 24.13 3.05
CA LEU A 222 15.22 23.10 4.08
C LEU A 222 15.78 21.78 3.53
N LEU A 223 17.05 21.49 3.84
CA LEU A 223 17.66 20.19 3.60
C LEU A 223 16.87 19.09 4.34
N LYS A 224 16.04 18.35 3.61
CA LYS A 224 15.29 17.18 4.11
C LYS A 224 15.51 16.01 3.17
N SER A 225 15.98 14.89 3.70
CA SER A 225 16.12 13.65 2.93
C SER A 225 14.75 13.11 2.50
N PRO A 226 14.62 12.56 1.28
CA PRO A 226 13.45 11.77 0.90
C PRO A 226 13.24 10.61 1.86
N ILE A 227 11.97 10.23 2.05
CA ILE A 227 11.62 9.07 2.87
C ILE A 227 10.99 8.01 2.00
N ARG A 228 11.56 6.80 2.06
CA ARG A 228 10.98 5.58 1.52
C ARG A 228 10.74 4.61 2.65
N ALA A 229 9.47 4.36 2.94
CA ALA A 229 9.08 3.38 3.93
C ALA A 229 8.25 2.28 3.29
N GLY A 230 8.44 1.04 3.72
CA GLY A 230 7.65 -0.06 3.20
C GLY A 230 7.79 -1.34 4.01
N GLY A 231 6.93 -2.30 3.73
CA GLY A 231 7.05 -3.62 4.29
C GLY A 231 6.36 -4.64 3.43
N ILE A 232 6.89 -5.87 3.43
CA ILE A 232 6.26 -7.04 2.83
C ILE A 232 6.08 -8.08 3.93
N GLY A 233 4.98 -8.82 3.91
CA GLY A 233 4.80 -9.90 4.86
C GLY A 233 3.37 -10.42 4.90
N LEU A 234 3.01 -10.97 6.06
CA LEU A 234 1.71 -11.61 6.26
C LEU A 234 0.62 -10.54 6.28
N LEU A 235 -0.38 -10.75 5.42
CA LEU A 235 -1.61 -9.99 5.37
C LEU A 235 -2.71 -10.74 6.11
N LEU A 236 -3.42 -10.01 6.98
CA LEU A 236 -4.73 -10.41 7.48
C LEU A 236 -5.72 -9.28 7.22
N GLY A 237 -6.89 -9.63 6.72
CA GLY A 237 -7.94 -8.65 6.56
C GLY A 237 -9.35 -9.19 6.68
N VAL A 238 -10.27 -8.26 6.82
CA VAL A 238 -11.70 -8.50 6.91
C VAL A 238 -12.42 -7.51 6.01
N ASP A 239 -13.42 -7.97 5.27
CA ASP A 239 -14.24 -7.09 4.45
C ASP A 239 -15.73 -7.33 4.73
N LEU A 240 -16.48 -6.24 4.81
CA LEU A 240 -17.93 -6.22 4.91
C LEU A 240 -18.55 -5.87 3.55
N VAL A 241 -19.62 -6.57 3.17
CA VAL A 241 -20.33 -6.32 1.90
C VAL A 241 -21.82 -6.18 2.16
N PHE A 242 -22.43 -5.13 1.60
CA PHE A 242 -23.84 -4.79 1.77
C PHE A 242 -24.53 -4.55 0.42
#